data_AF-A0AAD6SWD0-F1
#
_entry.id   AF-A0AAD6SWD0-F1
#
_cell.length_a   1.000
_cell.length_b   1.000
_cell.length_c   1.000
_cell.angle_alpha   90.00
_cell.angle_beta   90.00
_cell.angle_gamma   90.00
#
_symmetry.space_group_name_H-M   'P 1'
#
loop_
_entity.id
_entity.type
_entity.pdbx_description
1 polymer ?
#
loop_
_entity_poly.entity_id
_entity_poly.type
_entity_poly.pdbx_seq_one_letter_code
_entity_poly.pdbx_strand_id
1 'polypeptide(L)'
;MQLTISSVLLSVLLASTVTAAPLHSRNGKNKANKSKMMMGGNAAQAAAKSAVGAAYWITNEGAGNFVVAAAIGSNGKLTLSQATSTEGQGSHGAPGNGPDALFTQGAVKASAAGGIVAAVNAGSNTISVFNIDSTNPTNLEMIGKPIGSGGEFPVSLAINKAGNMLCTVNGGAINGVACFNVDKTKGLTPIANTVRSLKLNQTTPATGPAGSVSHIIFSEDNTQLIASVKGLPPTPGILAVWDISPSDKSLSSDFKAVQPAKGGLLPFSMTVIEGKNAILATDAGLGVDIFDFSGGVTAGTAAGKSSTLGISGQGATCWSSFSSKTGNFYVTDIGTSEVTEINVDDNLKPTIVTQYAQGNGTATIDNDIAAVGNNDFMYVLAANATQVKVLSLNAPGKAQALQTLDIAGPAKAAGLTVSAANLQGMTTFIKK
;
A
#
# COMPACT_ATOMS: atom_id res chain seq x y z
N MET A 1 -43.41 -8.13 -64.36
CA MET A 1 -41.99 -8.23 -64.00
C MET A 1 -41.94 -8.66 -62.54
N GLN A 2 -41.91 -9.98 -62.34
CA GLN A 2 -40.79 -10.75 -61.77
C GLN A 2 -40.96 -10.93 -60.25
N LEU A 3 -41.56 -12.06 -59.83
CA LEU A 3 -40.93 -13.39 -59.56
C LEU A 3 -40.17 -13.32 -58.20
N THR A 4 -40.30 -14.18 -57.16
CA THR A 4 -40.88 -15.53 -57.02
C THR A 4 -40.74 -16.09 -55.58
N ILE A 5 -41.66 -17.00 -55.22
CA ILE A 5 -41.51 -18.32 -54.54
C ILE A 5 -40.89 -18.33 -53.11
N SER A 6 -41.65 -18.55 -52.03
CA SER A 6 -42.31 -19.79 -51.54
C SER A 6 -41.35 -20.94 -51.21
N SER A 7 -41.11 -21.20 -49.93
CA SER A 7 -40.99 -22.57 -49.42
C SER A 7 -41.02 -22.61 -47.89
N VAL A 8 -42.16 -23.06 -47.37
CA VAL A 8 -42.30 -23.64 -46.03
C VAL A 8 -41.75 -25.06 -46.10
N LEU A 9 -40.84 -25.41 -45.19
CA LEU A 9 -40.53 -26.80 -44.88
C LEU A 9 -40.25 -26.96 -43.38
N LEU A 10 -41.14 -27.73 -42.78
CA LEU A 10 -41.17 -28.22 -41.41
C LEU A 10 -40.17 -29.38 -41.29
N SER A 11 -39.27 -29.41 -40.29
CA SER A 11 -38.84 -30.66 -39.63
C SER A 11 -37.87 -30.49 -38.45
N VAL A 12 -38.33 -31.05 -37.33
CA VAL A 12 -37.58 -31.82 -36.30
C VAL A 12 -36.65 -31.08 -35.33
N LEU A 13 -37.17 -30.89 -34.11
CA LEU A 13 -36.38 -30.78 -32.89
C LEU A 13 -35.58 -32.07 -32.65
N LEU A 14 -34.27 -31.95 -32.52
CA LEU A 14 -33.41 -32.90 -31.83
C LEU A 14 -32.65 -32.12 -30.75
N ALA A 15 -33.09 -32.26 -29.50
CA ALA A 15 -32.35 -31.81 -28.35
C ALA A 15 -31.16 -32.77 -28.14
N SER A 16 -29.96 -32.33 -28.48
CA SER A 16 -28.72 -32.97 -28.07
C SER A 16 -28.22 -32.29 -26.79
N THR A 17 -28.37 -32.99 -25.66
CA THR A 17 -27.69 -32.65 -24.41
C THR A 17 -26.19 -32.87 -24.59
N VAL A 18 -25.43 -31.80 -24.80
CA VAL A 18 -23.96 -31.86 -24.76
C VAL A 18 -23.53 -31.60 -23.31
N THR A 19 -23.34 -32.69 -22.56
CA THR A 19 -22.53 -32.67 -21.34
C THR A 19 -21.07 -32.52 -21.75
N ALA A 20 -20.51 -31.33 -21.59
CA ALA A 20 -19.07 -31.13 -21.75
C ALA A 20 -18.34 -31.79 -20.56
N ALA A 21 -17.72 -32.93 -20.82
CA ALA A 21 -16.77 -33.56 -19.90
C ALA A 21 -15.53 -32.68 -19.72
N PRO A 22 -14.89 -32.67 -18.53
CA PRO A 22 -13.73 -31.84 -18.28
C PRO A 22 -12.54 -32.34 -19.10
N LEU A 23 -11.99 -31.44 -19.93
CA LEU A 23 -10.69 -31.62 -20.57
C LEU A 23 -9.62 -31.81 -19.49
N HIS A 24 -9.24 -33.06 -19.28
CA HIS A 24 -8.05 -33.42 -18.51
C HIS A 24 -6.81 -32.85 -19.23
N SER A 25 -6.24 -31.81 -18.66
CA SER A 25 -4.91 -31.32 -19.03
C SER A 25 -3.87 -32.37 -18.66
N ARG A 26 -3.46 -33.17 -19.65
CA ARG A 26 -2.23 -33.96 -19.60
C ARG A 26 -1.07 -33.05 -20.01
N ASN A 27 -0.48 -32.38 -19.02
CA ASN A 27 0.92 -31.95 -19.08
C ASN A 27 1.48 -31.89 -17.66
N GLY A 28 1.83 -33.07 -17.15
CA GLY A 28 2.63 -33.22 -15.94
C GLY A 28 4.09 -32.86 -16.22
N LYS A 29 4.46 -31.63 -15.90
CA LYS A 29 5.83 -31.24 -15.49
C LYS A 29 5.70 -30.27 -14.33
N ASN A 30 5.98 -30.76 -13.12
CA ASN A 30 6.24 -30.05 -11.86
C ASN A 30 6.31 -28.51 -11.95
N LYS A 31 5.17 -27.82 -11.93
CA LYS A 31 5.11 -26.48 -11.34
C LYS A 31 4.61 -26.68 -9.91
N ALA A 32 5.54 -26.91 -9.00
CA ALA A 32 5.23 -26.69 -7.59
C ALA A 32 4.76 -25.24 -7.50
N ASN A 33 3.47 -25.03 -7.26
CA ASN A 33 2.94 -23.73 -6.85
C ASN A 33 3.54 -23.50 -5.46
N LYS A 34 4.79 -23.04 -5.41
CA LYS A 34 5.53 -22.94 -4.17
C LYS A 34 4.95 -21.75 -3.42
N SER A 35 4.09 -22.06 -2.44
CA SER A 35 3.55 -21.09 -1.48
C SER A 35 4.65 -20.20 -0.87
N LYS A 36 5.90 -20.68 -0.81
CA LYS A 36 7.09 -19.92 -0.41
C LYS A 36 8.25 -20.11 -1.38
N MET A 37 8.94 -19.04 -1.73
CA MET A 37 10.14 -19.03 -2.58
C MET A 37 11.32 -18.48 -1.78
N MET A 38 12.38 -19.28 -1.65
CA MET A 38 13.59 -18.87 -0.92
C MET A 38 14.46 -18.02 -1.85
N MET A 39 14.81 -16.82 -1.37
CA MET A 39 15.50 -15.78 -2.15
C MET A 39 16.96 -15.61 -1.72
N GLY A 40 17.42 -16.37 -0.72
CA GLY A 40 18.79 -16.31 -0.22
C GLY A 40 19.33 -17.69 0.19
N GLY A 41 20.66 -17.82 0.17
CA GLY A 41 21.36 -19.03 0.61
C GLY A 41 21.38 -19.20 2.14
N ASN A 42 22.19 -20.14 2.65
CA ASN A 42 22.27 -20.45 4.08
C ASN A 42 22.60 -19.23 4.96
N ALA A 43 23.42 -18.30 4.47
CA ALA A 43 23.76 -17.06 5.18
C ALA A 43 22.53 -16.15 5.38
N ALA A 44 21.63 -16.07 4.40
CA ALA A 44 20.40 -15.29 4.51
C ALA A 44 19.43 -15.90 5.52
N GLN A 45 19.37 -17.24 5.60
CA GLN A 45 18.58 -17.94 6.61
C GLN A 45 19.14 -17.76 8.02
N ALA A 46 20.47 -17.78 8.18
CA ALA A 46 21.12 -17.46 9.44
C ALA A 46 20.84 -16.01 9.87
N ALA A 47 20.97 -15.05 8.95
CA ALA A 47 20.66 -13.65 9.19
C ALA A 47 19.19 -13.44 9.61
N ALA A 48 18.26 -14.18 9.00
CA ALA A 48 16.84 -14.11 9.32
C ALA A 48 16.53 -14.57 10.75
N LYS A 49 17.24 -15.58 11.26
CA LYS A 49 17.12 -16.04 12.67
C LYS A 49 17.67 -15.03 13.67
N SER A 50 18.75 -14.31 13.31
CA SER A 50 19.31 -13.24 14.13
C SER A 50 18.69 -11.86 13.86
N ALA A 51 17.66 -11.78 13.03
CA ALA A 51 17.05 -10.52 12.63
C ALA A 51 16.37 -9.85 13.82
N VAL A 52 16.46 -8.53 13.91
CA VAL A 52 15.71 -7.72 14.88
C VAL A 52 14.31 -7.37 14.35
N GLY A 53 14.05 -7.62 13.07
CA GLY A 53 12.80 -7.29 12.39
C GLY A 53 12.79 -7.76 10.94
N ALA A 54 11.81 -7.30 10.19
CA ALA A 54 11.71 -7.52 8.75
C ALA A 54 11.10 -6.31 8.03
N ALA A 55 11.47 -6.14 6.77
CA ALA A 55 10.82 -5.24 5.82
C ALA A 55 10.05 -6.07 4.79
N TYR A 56 8.87 -5.58 4.39
CA TYR A 56 7.97 -6.25 3.47
C TYR A 56 7.50 -5.32 2.36
N TRP A 57 7.38 -5.88 1.16
CA TRP A 57 6.79 -5.26 -0.03
C TRP A 57 6.10 -6.33 -0.87
N ILE A 58 5.33 -5.95 -1.89
CA ILE A 58 4.65 -6.89 -2.77
C ILE A 58 5.19 -6.85 -4.19
N THR A 59 5.11 -7.98 -4.88
CA THR A 59 5.46 -8.07 -6.30
C THR A 59 4.38 -7.48 -7.20
N ASN A 60 3.12 -7.55 -6.78
CA ASN A 60 1.93 -7.09 -7.52
C ASN A 60 1.87 -7.60 -8.97
N GLU A 61 2.44 -8.78 -9.25
CA GLU A 61 2.42 -9.34 -10.60
C GLU A 61 1.05 -9.93 -10.92
N GLY A 62 0.57 -9.69 -12.15
CA GLY A 62 -0.72 -10.21 -12.61
C GLY A 62 -0.78 -11.75 -12.69
N ALA A 63 0.37 -12.40 -12.88
CA ALA A 63 0.47 -13.86 -12.85
C ALA A 63 0.38 -14.46 -11.43
N GLY A 64 0.56 -13.65 -10.40
CA GLY A 64 0.52 -14.06 -9.00
C GLY A 64 1.26 -13.06 -8.11
N ASN A 65 0.62 -12.64 -7.02
CA ASN A 65 1.18 -11.69 -6.09
C ASN A 65 1.88 -12.39 -4.91
N PHE A 66 2.98 -11.81 -4.44
CA PHE A 66 3.79 -12.33 -3.34
C PHE A 66 4.17 -11.20 -2.39
N VAL A 67 4.15 -11.48 -1.09
CA VAL A 67 4.83 -10.65 -0.09
C VAL A 67 6.29 -11.07 -0.05
N VAL A 68 7.17 -10.17 -0.44
CA VAL A 68 8.63 -10.33 -0.33
C VAL A 68 9.07 -9.83 1.04
N ALA A 69 9.92 -10.61 1.72
CA ALA A 69 10.43 -10.29 3.05
C ALA A 69 11.97 -10.24 3.05
N ALA A 70 12.51 -9.18 3.64
CA ALA A 70 13.92 -9.05 3.98
C ALA A 70 14.11 -8.93 5.49
N ALA A 71 15.11 -9.62 6.02
CA ALA A 71 15.49 -9.54 7.42
C ALA A 71 16.19 -8.20 7.71
N ILE A 72 15.78 -7.52 8.79
CA ILE A 72 16.46 -6.34 9.30
C ILE A 72 17.49 -6.80 10.35
N GLY A 73 18.77 -6.50 10.09
CA GLY A 73 19.85 -6.72 11.05
C GLY A 73 19.91 -5.64 12.13
N SER A 74 20.64 -5.88 13.22
CA SER A 74 20.86 -4.89 14.29
C SER A 74 21.59 -3.62 13.84
N ASN A 75 22.22 -3.65 12.66
CA ASN A 75 22.84 -2.51 11.99
C ASN A 75 21.91 -1.80 10.99
N GLY A 76 20.62 -2.15 10.97
CA GLY A 76 19.61 -1.61 10.06
C GLY A 76 19.68 -2.13 8.63
N LYS A 77 20.72 -2.88 8.24
CA LYS A 77 20.85 -3.42 6.88
C LYS A 77 19.85 -4.54 6.63
N LEU A 78 19.43 -4.66 5.38
CA LEU A 78 18.54 -5.69 4.90
C LEU A 78 19.31 -6.90 4.35
N THR A 79 18.76 -8.08 4.60
CA THR A 79 19.13 -9.33 3.92
C THR A 79 17.87 -9.96 3.32
N LEU A 80 17.79 -9.99 1.99
CA LEU A 80 16.65 -10.58 1.28
C LEU A 80 16.52 -12.07 1.63
N SER A 81 15.31 -12.52 1.97
CA SER A 81 15.10 -13.83 2.60
C SER A 81 14.17 -14.71 1.79
N GLN A 82 12.89 -14.35 1.69
CA GLN A 82 11.88 -15.18 1.06
C GLN A 82 10.72 -14.36 0.49
N ALA A 83 9.97 -14.96 -0.43
CA ALA A 83 8.70 -14.47 -0.91
C ALA A 83 7.58 -15.48 -0.57
N THR A 84 6.45 -15.00 -0.08
CA THR A 84 5.29 -15.83 0.29
C THR A 84 4.12 -15.46 -0.60
N SER A 85 3.51 -16.44 -1.25
CA SER A 85 2.37 -16.21 -2.14
C SER A 85 1.20 -15.65 -1.35
N THR A 86 0.53 -14.65 -1.93
CA THR A 86 -0.74 -14.15 -1.40
C THR A 86 -1.92 -14.98 -1.84
N GLU A 87 -1.73 -15.99 -2.70
CA GLU A 87 -2.79 -16.71 -3.41
C GLU A 87 -3.74 -15.83 -4.24
N GLY A 88 -3.40 -14.54 -4.40
CA GLY A 88 -4.11 -13.60 -5.26
C GLY A 88 -3.25 -13.12 -6.44
N GLN A 89 -3.81 -12.20 -7.21
CA GLN A 89 -3.16 -11.60 -8.38
C GLN A 89 -3.00 -10.09 -8.18
N GLY A 90 -1.88 -9.55 -8.62
CA GLY A 90 -1.69 -8.11 -8.71
C GLY A 90 -2.30 -7.52 -9.97
N SER A 91 -2.25 -6.21 -10.11
CA SER A 91 -2.68 -5.51 -11.32
C SER A 91 -2.05 -4.12 -11.39
N HIS A 92 -2.03 -3.57 -12.59
CA HIS A 92 -1.51 -2.24 -12.86
C HIS A 92 -2.65 -1.27 -13.21
N GLY A 93 -2.65 -0.08 -12.61
CA GLY A 93 -3.59 0.99 -12.91
C GLY A 93 -3.36 1.58 -14.29
N ALA A 94 -4.42 2.05 -14.94
CA ALA A 94 -4.36 2.68 -16.26
C ALA A 94 -4.00 4.18 -16.16
N PRO A 95 -3.41 4.76 -17.22
CA PRO A 95 -2.91 4.13 -18.45
C PRO A 95 -1.46 3.61 -18.33
N GLY A 96 -0.84 3.73 -17.15
CA GLY A 96 0.59 3.54 -16.97
C GLY A 96 1.05 2.10 -17.12
N ASN A 97 2.33 1.93 -17.47
CA ASN A 97 3.09 0.69 -17.37
C ASN A 97 4.44 0.93 -16.64
N GLY A 98 4.52 2.05 -15.90
CA GLY A 98 5.72 2.48 -15.17
C GLY A 98 5.62 2.12 -13.68
N PRO A 99 6.59 2.51 -12.85
CA PRO A 99 6.51 2.30 -11.41
C PRO A 99 5.27 2.95 -10.78
N ASP A 100 4.91 2.52 -9.56
CA ASP A 100 3.69 2.92 -8.83
C ASP A 100 2.40 2.43 -9.48
N ALA A 101 2.33 1.12 -9.72
CA ALA A 101 1.18 0.44 -10.33
C ALA A 101 -0.16 0.69 -9.63
N LEU A 102 -0.17 1.02 -8.33
CA LEU A 102 -1.40 1.17 -7.53
C LEU A 102 -1.73 2.62 -7.13
N PHE A 103 -0.89 3.60 -7.47
CA PHE A 103 -1.09 5.02 -7.14
C PHE A 103 -1.31 5.27 -5.64
N THR A 104 -0.58 4.55 -4.80
CA THR A 104 -0.90 4.37 -3.37
C THR A 104 0.31 4.32 -2.45
N GLN A 105 0.06 4.55 -1.16
CA GLN A 105 0.89 4.04 -0.08
C GLN A 105 0.11 2.97 0.70
N GLY A 106 0.80 1.96 1.22
CA GLY A 106 0.19 0.98 2.14
C GLY A 106 -0.45 -0.23 1.47
N ALA A 107 0.01 -0.60 0.27
CA ALA A 107 -0.38 -1.84 -0.41
C ALA A 107 -0.02 -3.12 0.39
N VAL A 108 0.92 -2.99 1.31
CA VAL A 108 1.24 -3.97 2.36
C VAL A 108 1.34 -3.24 3.70
N LYS A 109 0.83 -3.85 4.77
CA LYS A 109 0.89 -3.26 6.11
C LYS A 109 1.16 -4.29 7.19
N ALA A 110 2.16 -4.05 8.02
CA ALA A 110 2.45 -4.86 9.21
C ALA A 110 1.84 -4.25 10.47
N SER A 111 1.54 -5.10 11.46
CA SER A 111 1.16 -4.70 12.81
C SER A 111 1.95 -5.50 13.83
N ALA A 112 2.78 -4.81 14.63
CA ALA A 112 3.53 -5.44 15.70
C ALA A 112 2.64 -5.90 16.87
N ALA A 113 1.57 -5.15 17.16
CA ALA A 113 0.57 -5.54 18.17
C ALA A 113 -0.22 -6.77 17.73
N GLY A 114 -0.61 -6.81 16.46
CA GLY A 114 -1.29 -7.96 15.87
C GLY A 114 -0.35 -9.12 15.56
N GLY A 115 0.96 -8.92 15.40
CA GLY A 115 1.89 -9.94 14.89
C GLY A 115 1.47 -10.44 13.50
N ILE A 116 1.00 -9.53 12.64
CA ILE A 116 0.50 -9.85 11.30
C ILE A 116 1.07 -8.91 10.25
N VAL A 117 1.07 -9.37 9.01
CA VAL A 117 1.21 -8.53 7.82
C VAL A 117 0.06 -8.84 6.87
N ALA A 118 -0.48 -7.82 6.20
CA ALA A 118 -1.53 -7.97 5.21
C ALA A 118 -1.13 -7.32 3.90
N ALA A 119 -1.64 -7.84 2.79
CA ALA A 119 -1.33 -7.39 1.43
C ALA A 119 -2.59 -7.33 0.56
N VAL A 120 -2.66 -6.32 -0.30
CA VAL A 120 -3.69 -6.21 -1.33
C VAL A 120 -3.37 -7.08 -2.53
N ASN A 121 -4.40 -7.58 -3.22
CA ASN A 121 -4.28 -8.30 -4.48
C ASN A 121 -5.18 -7.62 -5.52
N ALA A 122 -4.69 -6.52 -6.08
CA ALA A 122 -5.47 -5.61 -6.92
C ALA A 122 -6.17 -6.30 -8.11
N GLY A 123 -5.53 -7.28 -8.75
CA GLY A 123 -6.09 -7.97 -9.93
C GLY A 123 -7.12 -9.05 -9.61
N SER A 124 -7.16 -9.51 -8.36
CA SER A 124 -8.12 -10.52 -7.90
C SER A 124 -9.18 -9.97 -6.95
N ASN A 125 -9.20 -8.65 -6.71
CA ASN A 125 -10.11 -7.97 -5.79
C ASN A 125 -10.14 -8.59 -4.38
N THR A 126 -8.99 -9.08 -3.92
CA THR A 126 -8.86 -9.76 -2.62
C THR A 126 -7.78 -9.11 -1.75
N ILE A 127 -7.82 -9.43 -0.47
CA ILE A 127 -6.78 -9.12 0.52
C ILE A 127 -6.36 -10.42 1.21
N SER A 128 -5.06 -10.51 1.53
CA SER A 128 -4.47 -11.66 2.23
C SER A 128 -3.81 -11.21 3.51
N VAL A 129 -3.89 -12.02 4.57
CA VAL A 129 -3.26 -11.74 5.87
C VAL A 129 -2.39 -12.92 6.28
N PHE A 130 -1.28 -12.61 6.94
CA PHE A 130 -0.27 -13.57 7.35
C PHE A 130 0.11 -13.36 8.80
N ASN A 131 0.39 -14.45 9.51
CA ASN A 131 1.06 -14.43 10.80
C ASN A 131 2.55 -14.17 10.58
N ILE A 132 3.13 -13.30 11.41
CA ILE A 132 4.57 -13.09 11.49
C ILE A 132 5.13 -14.05 12.53
N ASP A 133 6.06 -14.91 12.12
CA ASP A 133 6.83 -15.76 13.05
C ASP A 133 7.72 -14.88 13.93
N SER A 134 7.56 -14.98 15.25
CA SER A 134 8.27 -14.14 16.22
C SER A 134 9.78 -14.44 16.27
N THR A 135 10.19 -15.65 15.90
CA THR A 135 11.60 -16.06 15.87
C THR A 135 12.25 -15.68 14.55
N ASN A 136 11.52 -15.83 13.45
CA ASN A 136 11.98 -15.50 12.11
C ASN A 136 10.89 -14.66 11.38
N PRO A 137 10.92 -13.32 11.48
CA PRO A 137 9.85 -12.47 10.96
C PRO A 137 9.77 -12.49 9.43
N THR A 138 10.78 -13.02 8.72
CA THR A 138 10.65 -13.21 7.27
C THR A 138 9.79 -14.42 6.92
N ASN A 139 9.64 -15.38 7.83
CA ASN A 139 8.82 -16.57 7.68
C ASN A 139 7.33 -16.25 7.93
N LEU A 140 6.62 -15.91 6.86
CA LEU A 140 5.19 -15.60 6.93
C LEU A 140 4.34 -16.86 6.74
N GLU A 141 3.21 -16.94 7.44
CA GLU A 141 2.22 -18.00 7.26
C GLU A 141 0.84 -17.41 7.01
N MET A 142 0.18 -17.78 5.92
CA MET A 142 -1.15 -17.25 5.60
C MET A 142 -2.15 -17.67 6.68
N ILE A 143 -2.99 -16.73 7.12
CA ILE A 143 -4.09 -17.00 8.05
C ILE A 143 -5.38 -17.05 7.25
N GLY A 144 -6.04 -18.20 7.25
CA GLY A 144 -7.24 -18.42 6.45
C GLY A 144 -6.94 -18.49 4.95
N LYS A 145 -7.73 -17.78 4.15
CA LYS A 145 -7.61 -17.67 2.69
C LYS A 145 -7.80 -16.21 2.25
N PRO A 146 -7.39 -15.81 1.04
CA PRO A 146 -7.71 -14.49 0.53
C PRO A 146 -9.22 -14.25 0.57
N ILE A 147 -9.63 -13.08 1.04
CA ILE A 147 -11.04 -12.66 1.11
C ILE A 147 -11.28 -11.48 0.17
N GLY A 148 -12.49 -11.37 -0.38
CA GLY A 148 -12.88 -10.20 -1.17
C GLY A 148 -12.71 -8.90 -0.38
N SER A 149 -12.18 -7.86 -1.04
CA SER A 149 -11.87 -6.57 -0.41
C SER A 149 -13.09 -5.69 -0.15
N GLY A 150 -14.30 -6.15 -0.49
CA GLY A 150 -15.53 -5.37 -0.44
C GLY A 150 -15.68 -4.34 -1.57
N GLY A 151 -14.80 -4.40 -2.58
CA GLY A 151 -14.82 -3.57 -3.77
C GLY A 151 -13.91 -4.14 -4.86
N GLU A 152 -13.45 -3.29 -5.76
CA GLU A 152 -12.53 -3.67 -6.85
C GLU A 152 -11.22 -2.89 -6.78
N PHE A 153 -10.14 -3.52 -7.22
CA PHE A 153 -8.81 -2.94 -7.25
C PHE A 153 -8.39 -2.39 -5.87
N PRO A 154 -8.29 -3.23 -4.82
CA PRO A 154 -7.79 -2.80 -3.51
C PRO A 154 -6.37 -2.27 -3.66
N VAL A 155 -6.11 -1.08 -3.12
CA VAL A 155 -4.81 -0.38 -3.25
C VAL A 155 -4.09 -0.21 -1.92
N SER A 156 -4.82 -0.06 -0.80
CA SER A 156 -4.20 0.23 0.50
C SER A 156 -4.89 -0.45 1.67
N LEU A 157 -4.16 -0.59 2.78
CA LEU A 157 -4.53 -1.25 4.02
C LEU A 157 -4.17 -0.42 5.25
N ALA A 158 -5.10 -0.34 6.19
CA ALA A 158 -4.88 0.17 7.54
C ALA A 158 -5.12 -0.96 8.55
N ILE A 159 -4.25 -1.07 9.55
CA ILE A 159 -4.46 -1.95 10.71
C ILE A 159 -4.52 -1.08 11.95
N ASN A 160 -5.53 -1.27 12.79
CA ASN A 160 -5.70 -0.47 14.00
C ASN A 160 -4.58 -0.76 15.02
N LYS A 161 -4.43 0.12 16.01
CA LYS A 161 -3.38 0.03 17.04
C LYS A 161 -3.37 -1.30 17.79
N ALA A 162 -4.55 -1.89 18.00
CA ALA A 162 -4.70 -3.18 18.66
C ALA A 162 -4.34 -4.38 17.77
N GLY A 163 -4.22 -4.21 16.45
CA GLY A 163 -3.94 -5.29 15.51
C GLY A 163 -5.10 -6.24 15.26
N ASN A 164 -6.33 -5.85 15.64
CA ASN A 164 -7.53 -6.70 15.58
C ASN A 164 -8.60 -6.21 14.59
N MET A 165 -8.40 -5.07 13.95
CA MET A 165 -9.24 -4.53 12.89
C MET A 165 -8.37 -4.09 11.73
N LEU A 166 -8.74 -4.51 10.53
CA LEU A 166 -8.08 -4.15 9.28
C LEU A 166 -9.13 -3.51 8.37
N CYS A 167 -8.79 -2.37 7.76
CA CYS A 167 -9.60 -1.75 6.72
C CYS A 167 -8.81 -1.67 5.43
N THR A 168 -9.50 -1.78 4.30
CA THR A 168 -8.92 -1.61 2.96
C THR A 168 -9.65 -0.51 2.22
N VAL A 169 -8.97 0.11 1.26
CA VAL A 169 -9.58 1.02 0.30
C VAL A 169 -9.40 0.51 -1.13
N ASN A 170 -10.48 0.59 -1.89
CA ASN A 170 -10.66 0.07 -3.23
C ASN A 170 -10.73 1.23 -4.23
N GLY A 171 -9.96 1.16 -5.31
CA GLY A 171 -9.83 2.22 -6.30
C GLY A 171 -10.54 1.99 -7.63
N GLY A 172 -11.11 0.80 -7.85
CA GLY A 172 -11.73 0.41 -9.12
C GLY A 172 -13.10 1.06 -9.38
N ALA A 173 -13.83 0.51 -10.35
CA ALA A 173 -15.21 0.89 -10.66
C ALA A 173 -16.13 0.73 -9.43
N ILE A 174 -15.87 -0.28 -8.59
CA ILE A 174 -16.46 -0.41 -7.25
C ILE A 174 -15.44 0.11 -6.21
N ASN A 175 -15.37 1.44 -6.08
CA ASN A 175 -14.49 2.11 -5.13
C ASN A 175 -15.15 2.37 -3.77
N GLY A 176 -14.32 2.40 -2.73
CA GLY A 176 -14.78 2.59 -1.36
C GLY A 176 -13.92 1.90 -0.32
N VAL A 177 -14.34 1.96 0.93
CA VAL A 177 -13.67 1.28 2.05
C VAL A 177 -14.47 0.05 2.49
N ALA A 178 -13.79 -0.91 3.09
CA ALA A 178 -14.39 -2.02 3.83
C ALA A 178 -13.48 -2.42 4.99
N CYS A 179 -14.06 -2.91 6.09
CA CYS A 179 -13.30 -3.32 7.27
C CYS A 179 -13.62 -4.74 7.74
N PHE A 180 -12.66 -5.34 8.43
CA PHE A 180 -12.63 -6.73 8.81
C PHE A 180 -12.11 -6.87 10.25
N ASN A 181 -12.68 -7.80 11.02
CA ASN A 181 -12.03 -8.29 12.21
C ASN A 181 -10.88 -9.20 11.79
N VAL A 182 -9.75 -9.10 12.49
CA VAL A 182 -8.60 -9.97 12.33
C VAL A 182 -8.68 -11.08 13.37
N ASP A 183 -8.86 -12.31 12.91
CA ASP A 183 -8.80 -13.52 13.73
C ASP A 183 -7.55 -14.33 13.36
N LYS A 184 -6.76 -14.70 14.37
CA LYS A 184 -5.48 -15.40 14.22
C LYS A 184 -5.56 -16.81 13.65
N THR A 185 -6.76 -17.38 13.58
CA THR A 185 -6.99 -18.74 13.07
C THR A 185 -7.84 -18.71 11.81
N LYS A 186 -8.92 -17.93 11.81
CA LYS A 186 -9.89 -17.87 10.71
C LYS A 186 -9.48 -16.91 9.59
N GLY A 187 -8.58 -15.97 9.88
CA GLY A 187 -8.21 -14.89 8.96
C GLY A 187 -9.14 -13.69 9.14
N LEU A 188 -9.58 -13.11 8.03
CA LEU A 188 -10.41 -11.91 8.05
C LEU A 188 -11.90 -12.25 8.02
N THR A 189 -12.69 -11.55 8.85
CA THR A 189 -14.16 -11.65 8.82
C THR A 189 -14.76 -10.25 8.61
N PRO A 190 -15.67 -10.06 7.63
CA PRO A 190 -16.24 -8.73 7.36
C PRO A 190 -16.95 -8.13 8.58
N ILE A 191 -16.77 -6.83 8.80
CA ILE A 191 -17.54 -6.07 9.79
C ILE A 191 -18.75 -5.46 9.09
N ALA A 192 -19.94 -5.73 9.62
CA ALA A 192 -21.18 -5.19 9.09
C ALA A 192 -21.15 -3.65 9.04
N ASN A 193 -21.81 -3.06 8.05
CA ASN A 193 -21.91 -1.61 7.91
C ASN A 193 -20.56 -0.88 7.83
N THR A 194 -19.55 -1.49 7.20
CA THR A 194 -18.25 -0.84 6.92
C THR A 194 -17.97 -0.65 5.44
N VAL A 195 -18.74 -1.28 4.56
CA VAL A 195 -18.65 -1.01 3.12
C VAL A 195 -19.22 0.37 2.84
N ARG A 196 -18.37 1.31 2.41
CA ARG A 196 -18.75 2.70 2.11
C ARG A 196 -18.19 3.13 0.77
N SER A 197 -19.08 3.47 -0.16
CA SER A 197 -18.71 3.95 -1.49
C SER A 197 -18.11 5.36 -1.41
N LEU A 198 -17.01 5.58 -2.13
CA LEU A 198 -16.45 6.91 -2.36
C LEU A 198 -17.13 7.65 -3.52
N LYS A 199 -17.91 6.93 -4.35
CA LYS A 199 -18.65 7.46 -5.51
C LYS A 199 -17.74 8.11 -6.56
N LEU A 200 -16.50 7.62 -6.68
CA LEU A 200 -15.56 8.10 -7.69
C LEU A 200 -15.92 7.51 -9.06
N ASN A 201 -15.74 8.30 -10.11
CA ASN A 201 -15.87 7.84 -11.49
C ASN A 201 -14.56 7.17 -11.93
N GLN A 202 -14.47 5.85 -11.75
CA GLN A 202 -13.26 5.05 -11.95
C GLN A 202 -13.53 3.81 -12.81
N THR A 203 -12.47 3.26 -13.39
CA THR A 203 -12.47 1.99 -14.14
C THR A 203 -11.88 0.87 -13.28
N THR A 204 -11.94 -0.39 -13.73
CA THR A 204 -11.16 -1.49 -13.17
C THR A 204 -10.33 -2.13 -14.29
N PRO A 205 -8.99 -2.06 -14.26
CA PRO A 205 -8.12 -1.38 -13.27
C PRO A 205 -8.40 0.13 -13.11
N ALA A 206 -8.06 0.69 -11.95
CA ALA A 206 -8.26 2.12 -11.65
C ALA A 206 -7.48 3.01 -12.64
N THR A 207 -8.03 4.18 -12.97
CA THR A 207 -7.35 5.21 -13.78
C THR A 207 -6.80 6.29 -12.86
N GLY A 208 -5.52 6.63 -13.01
CA GLY A 208 -4.87 7.61 -12.14
C GLY A 208 -3.53 8.13 -12.66
N PRO A 209 -2.75 8.81 -11.82
CA PRO A 209 -3.00 9.03 -10.38
C PRO A 209 -4.15 10.00 -10.07
N ALA A 210 -4.33 11.09 -10.81
CA ALA A 210 -5.35 12.11 -10.52
C ALA A 210 -6.78 11.50 -10.49
N GLY A 211 -7.63 11.95 -9.56
CA GLY A 211 -8.99 11.44 -9.38
C GLY A 211 -9.10 10.04 -8.75
N SER A 212 -7.99 9.41 -8.39
CA SER A 212 -7.97 8.10 -7.71
C SER A 212 -7.75 8.23 -6.20
N VAL A 213 -8.23 7.24 -5.46
CA VAL A 213 -7.87 7.04 -4.05
C VAL A 213 -6.40 6.62 -3.90
N SER A 214 -5.77 6.96 -2.78
CA SER A 214 -4.39 6.55 -2.46
C SER A 214 -4.35 5.71 -1.18
N HIS A 215 -4.32 6.35 -0.01
CA HIS A 215 -3.93 5.73 1.26
C HIS A 215 -5.14 5.67 2.20
N ILE A 216 -5.12 4.72 3.14
CA ILE A 216 -6.10 4.62 4.22
C ILE A 216 -5.35 4.48 5.55
N ILE A 217 -5.77 5.23 6.56
CA ILE A 217 -5.22 5.17 7.92
C ILE A 217 -6.33 5.26 8.97
N PHE A 218 -6.04 4.82 10.19
CA PHE A 218 -6.81 5.20 11.37
C PHE A 218 -6.31 6.53 11.92
N SER A 219 -7.19 7.33 12.53
CA SER A 219 -6.77 8.43 13.39
C SER A 219 -5.93 7.92 14.57
N GLU A 220 -5.15 8.80 15.19
CA GLU A 220 -4.25 8.45 16.30
C GLU A 220 -4.98 7.72 17.44
N ASP A 221 -6.17 8.21 17.79
CA ASP A 221 -7.05 7.67 18.82
C ASP A 221 -7.88 6.45 18.36
N ASN A 222 -7.77 6.04 17.09
CA ASN A 222 -8.49 4.94 16.45
C ASN A 222 -10.02 5.12 16.42
N THR A 223 -10.52 6.35 16.55
CA THR A 223 -11.97 6.64 16.49
C THR A 223 -12.45 6.99 15.09
N GLN A 224 -11.54 7.24 14.14
CA GLN A 224 -11.86 7.59 12.76
C GLN A 224 -11.05 6.76 11.76
N LEU A 225 -11.66 6.55 10.60
CA LEU A 225 -11.04 5.98 9.41
C LEU A 225 -10.91 7.07 8.36
N ILE A 226 -9.72 7.24 7.80
CA ILE A 226 -9.40 8.35 6.89
C ILE A 226 -8.83 7.77 5.61
N ALA A 227 -9.37 8.17 4.46
CA ALA A 227 -8.85 7.82 3.14
C ALA A 227 -8.51 9.07 2.34
N SER A 228 -7.36 9.08 1.67
CA SER A 228 -6.97 10.18 0.77
C SER A 228 -7.48 9.93 -0.65
N VAL A 229 -8.12 10.95 -1.22
CA VAL A 229 -8.61 10.94 -2.61
C VAL A 229 -7.95 12.10 -3.34
N LYS A 230 -7.18 11.77 -4.38
CA LYS A 230 -6.46 12.77 -5.18
C LYS A 230 -7.45 13.61 -6.00
N GLY A 231 -7.15 14.90 -6.13
CA GLY A 231 -7.96 15.81 -6.94
C GLY A 231 -7.90 15.52 -8.44
N LEU A 232 -8.72 16.24 -9.20
CA LEU A 232 -8.63 16.36 -10.64
C LEU A 232 -8.39 17.85 -10.93
N PRO A 233 -7.11 18.29 -11.03
CA PRO A 233 -6.77 19.69 -11.15
C PRO A 233 -7.55 20.39 -12.26
N PRO A 234 -8.05 21.62 -12.02
CA PRO A 234 -7.76 22.48 -10.86
C PRO A 234 -8.58 22.16 -9.59
N THR A 235 -9.44 21.14 -9.60
CA THR A 235 -10.25 20.78 -8.42
C THR A 235 -9.39 19.98 -7.42
N PRO A 236 -9.24 20.45 -6.16
CA PRO A 236 -8.45 19.76 -5.16
C PRO A 236 -9.12 18.46 -4.72
N GLY A 237 -8.30 17.53 -4.24
CA GLY A 237 -8.72 16.28 -3.62
C GLY A 237 -9.27 16.49 -2.21
N ILE A 238 -9.47 15.38 -1.51
CA ILE A 238 -10.00 15.37 -0.15
C ILE A 238 -9.32 14.30 0.70
N LEU A 239 -9.39 14.48 2.02
CA LEU A 239 -9.44 13.39 2.99
C LEU A 239 -10.91 13.06 3.27
N ALA A 240 -11.31 11.82 3.00
CA ALA A 240 -12.62 11.28 3.35
C ALA A 240 -12.54 10.66 4.75
N VAL A 241 -13.30 11.20 5.69
CA VAL A 241 -13.25 10.80 7.12
C VAL A 241 -14.57 10.17 7.55
N TRP A 242 -14.52 8.93 8.04
CA TRP A 242 -15.63 8.24 8.70
C TRP A 242 -15.38 8.11 10.19
N ASP A 243 -16.43 8.31 10.98
CA ASP A 243 -16.39 7.99 12.41
C ASP A 243 -16.58 6.47 12.58
N ILE A 244 -15.87 5.87 13.53
CA ILE A 244 -15.96 4.45 13.87
C ILE A 244 -16.79 4.31 15.15
N SER A 245 -17.88 3.54 15.06
CA SER A 245 -18.73 3.24 16.20
C SER A 245 -17.96 2.41 17.24
N PRO A 246 -17.89 2.85 18.52
CA PRO A 246 -17.19 2.09 19.56
C PRO A 246 -17.95 0.82 19.98
N SER A 247 -19.24 0.71 19.68
CA SER A 247 -20.07 -0.44 20.09
C SER A 247 -19.92 -1.63 19.15
N ASP A 248 -19.85 -1.38 17.84
CA ASP A 248 -19.92 -2.43 16.81
C ASP A 248 -18.89 -2.28 15.68
N LYS A 249 -18.02 -1.26 15.74
CA LYS A 249 -16.99 -0.94 14.74
C LYS A 249 -17.55 -0.58 13.36
N SER A 250 -18.85 -0.33 13.24
CA SER A 250 -19.44 0.18 12.01
C SER A 250 -18.87 1.57 11.67
N LEU A 251 -18.90 1.94 10.39
CA LEU A 251 -18.54 3.29 9.94
C LEU A 251 -19.78 4.18 9.86
N SER A 252 -19.64 5.48 10.05
CA SER A 252 -20.69 6.46 9.70
C SER A 252 -21.21 6.23 8.27
N SER A 253 -22.50 6.49 7.99
CA SER A 253 -23.09 6.24 6.67
C SER A 253 -22.40 7.03 5.55
N ASP A 254 -22.04 8.26 5.87
CA ASP A 254 -21.36 9.20 4.98
C ASP A 254 -20.00 9.60 5.59
N PHE A 255 -19.08 10.01 4.71
CA PHE A 255 -17.82 10.62 5.12
C PHE A 255 -17.92 12.14 5.14
N LYS A 256 -17.10 12.74 6.00
CA LYS A 256 -16.79 14.16 5.94
C LYS A 256 -15.68 14.35 4.90
N ALA A 257 -15.93 15.15 3.88
CA ALA A 257 -14.96 15.46 2.83
C ALA A 257 -14.16 16.70 3.22
N VAL A 258 -12.87 16.54 3.54
CA VAL A 258 -11.99 17.63 3.97
C VAL A 258 -10.98 17.93 2.85
N GLN A 259 -11.11 19.07 2.21
CA GLN A 259 -10.14 19.54 1.21
C GLN A 259 -8.89 20.07 1.90
N PRO A 260 -7.70 19.99 1.27
CA PRO A 260 -6.50 20.63 1.80
C PRO A 260 -6.67 22.14 1.94
N ALA A 261 -5.78 22.78 2.70
CA ALA A 261 -5.70 24.23 2.77
C ALA A 261 -5.40 24.83 1.38
N LYS A 262 -5.63 26.14 1.21
CA LYS A 262 -5.45 26.82 -0.07
C LYS A 262 -4.06 26.55 -0.67
N GLY A 263 -4.04 25.96 -1.86
CA GLY A 263 -2.82 25.60 -2.58
C GLY A 263 -2.71 24.10 -2.83
N GLY A 264 -3.24 23.27 -1.94
CA GLY A 264 -3.23 21.82 -2.09
C GLY A 264 -4.13 21.33 -3.21
N LEU A 265 -3.79 20.18 -3.78
CA LEU A 265 -4.31 19.61 -5.02
C LEU A 265 -4.50 18.09 -4.93
N LEU A 266 -3.44 17.33 -4.67
CA LEU A 266 -3.38 15.88 -4.87
C LEU A 266 -2.93 15.14 -3.59
N PRO A 267 -3.71 15.18 -2.49
CA PRO A 267 -3.37 14.45 -1.27
C PRO A 267 -3.19 12.96 -1.57
N PHE A 268 -2.02 12.42 -1.24
CA PHE A 268 -1.59 11.06 -1.57
C PHE A 268 -1.36 10.24 -0.30
N SER A 269 -0.20 10.31 0.33
CA SER A 269 0.07 9.56 1.55
C SER A 269 -0.41 10.35 2.75
N MET A 270 -0.44 9.71 3.92
CA MET A 270 -0.86 10.33 5.16
C MET A 270 -0.02 9.75 6.29
N THR A 271 0.62 10.62 7.06
CA THR A 271 1.33 10.28 8.28
C THR A 271 0.76 11.12 9.42
N VAL A 272 0.36 10.46 10.52
CA VAL A 272 -0.16 11.12 11.72
C VAL A 272 0.94 11.95 12.37
N ILE A 273 0.59 13.15 12.81
CA ILE A 273 1.43 14.01 13.65
C ILE A 273 1.06 13.73 15.10
N GLU A 274 1.82 12.84 15.75
CA GLU A 274 1.51 12.31 17.08
C GLU A 274 1.29 13.41 18.12
N GLY A 275 0.24 13.27 18.93
CA GLY A 275 -0.14 14.20 19.98
C GLY A 275 -0.70 15.54 19.50
N LYS A 276 -0.89 15.74 18.20
CA LYS A 276 -1.38 17.01 17.63
C LYS A 276 -2.79 16.93 17.05
N ASN A 277 -3.38 15.73 16.95
CA ASN A 277 -4.62 15.51 16.21
C ASN A 277 -4.55 16.13 14.81
N ALA A 278 -3.48 15.82 14.09
CA ALA A 278 -3.17 16.38 12.79
C ALA A 278 -2.50 15.34 11.88
N ILE A 279 -2.54 15.58 10.58
CA ILE A 279 -1.96 14.70 9.55
C ILE A 279 -1.08 15.53 8.63
N LEU A 280 0.11 15.02 8.34
CA LEU A 280 0.87 15.41 7.16
C LEU A 280 0.44 14.51 6.01
N ALA A 281 -0.12 15.09 4.96
CA ALA A 281 -0.38 14.40 3.70
C ALA A 281 0.60 14.91 2.65
N THR A 282 1.18 14.02 1.84
CA THR A 282 1.95 14.48 0.68
C THR A 282 1.00 14.90 -0.43
N ASP A 283 1.44 15.85 -1.23
CA ASP A 283 0.70 16.37 -2.37
C ASP A 283 1.56 16.27 -3.64
N ALA A 284 1.15 15.41 -4.57
CA ALA A 284 1.88 15.17 -5.81
C ALA A 284 1.91 16.40 -6.76
N GLY A 285 1.07 17.41 -6.52
CA GLY A 285 1.02 18.65 -7.29
C GLY A 285 1.65 19.86 -6.58
N LEU A 286 2.15 19.71 -5.35
CA LEU A 286 2.71 20.81 -4.57
C LEU A 286 3.93 20.42 -3.71
N GLY A 287 3.81 19.37 -2.90
CA GLY A 287 4.76 19.04 -1.84
C GLY A 287 4.07 18.30 -0.70
N VAL A 288 3.62 19.04 0.31
CA VAL A 288 2.85 18.50 1.44
C VAL A 288 1.72 19.44 1.86
N ASP A 289 0.65 18.85 2.36
CA ASP A 289 -0.46 19.47 3.06
C ASP A 289 -0.42 19.07 4.54
N ILE A 290 -0.75 20.00 5.43
CA ILE A 290 -1.01 19.73 6.84
C ILE A 290 -2.50 19.92 7.11
N PHE A 291 -3.13 18.89 7.65
CA PHE A 291 -4.52 18.89 8.09
C PHE A 291 -4.56 18.96 9.62
N ASP A 292 -5.08 20.04 10.17
CA ASP A 292 -5.34 20.22 11.60
C ASP A 292 -6.78 19.82 11.93
N PHE A 293 -6.94 18.79 12.75
CA PHE A 293 -8.24 18.33 13.25
C PHE A 293 -8.46 18.65 14.73
N SER A 294 -7.60 19.46 15.36
CA SER A 294 -7.74 19.82 16.78
C SER A 294 -9.07 20.52 17.09
N GLY A 295 -9.66 21.23 16.13
CA GLY A 295 -11.00 21.82 16.22
C GLY A 295 -12.17 20.86 15.89
N GLY A 296 -11.89 19.57 15.69
CA GLY A 296 -12.83 18.58 15.18
C GLY A 296 -12.81 18.48 13.65
N VAL A 297 -13.45 17.42 13.14
CA VAL A 297 -13.55 17.17 11.70
C VAL A 297 -14.86 17.74 11.16
N THR A 298 -14.77 18.66 10.21
CA THR A 298 -15.91 19.24 9.48
C THR A 298 -15.68 19.15 7.97
N ALA A 299 -16.73 18.92 7.20
CA ALA A 299 -16.63 18.93 5.74
C ALA A 299 -16.33 20.35 5.22
N GLY A 300 -15.55 20.45 4.14
CA GLY A 300 -15.12 21.71 3.53
C GLY A 300 -13.60 21.84 3.44
N THR A 301 -13.11 23.06 3.26
CA THR A 301 -11.67 23.35 3.25
C THR A 301 -11.10 23.24 4.66
N ALA A 302 -9.94 22.59 4.79
CA ALA A 302 -9.23 22.45 6.06
C ALA A 302 -8.95 23.83 6.67
N ALA A 303 -9.23 23.94 7.97
CA ALA A 303 -9.17 25.19 8.73
C ALA A 303 -8.15 25.07 9.89
N GLY A 304 -8.20 26.01 10.84
CA GLY A 304 -7.29 26.01 11.99
C GLY A 304 -5.85 26.30 11.56
N LYS A 305 -4.91 25.47 12.02
CA LYS A 305 -3.48 25.56 11.67
C LYS A 305 -3.12 24.78 10.38
N SER A 306 -4.12 24.29 9.65
CA SER A 306 -3.90 23.62 8.37
C SER A 306 -3.11 24.52 7.42
N SER A 307 -2.14 23.95 6.73
CA SER A 307 -1.21 24.70 5.88
C SER A 307 -0.69 23.84 4.74
N THR A 308 0.06 24.44 3.82
CA THR A 308 0.69 23.74 2.70
C THR A 308 2.14 24.16 2.59
N LEU A 309 3.00 23.27 2.11
CA LEU A 309 4.40 23.56 1.78
C LEU A 309 4.74 23.03 0.40
N GLY A 310 5.13 23.95 -0.48
CA GLY A 310 5.67 23.62 -1.79
C GLY A 310 7.10 23.10 -1.70
N ILE A 311 7.41 22.02 -2.42
CA ILE A 311 8.78 21.55 -2.62
C ILE A 311 9.22 21.97 -4.01
N SER A 312 10.13 22.95 -4.08
CA SER A 312 10.61 23.48 -5.36
C SER A 312 11.33 22.39 -6.17
N GLY A 313 10.97 22.26 -7.44
CA GLY A 313 11.58 21.28 -8.35
C GLY A 313 11.11 19.83 -8.15
N GLN A 314 10.08 19.59 -7.34
CA GLN A 314 9.49 18.25 -7.21
C GLN A 314 9.03 17.70 -8.57
N GLY A 315 9.06 16.38 -8.72
CA GLY A 315 8.47 15.68 -9.86
C GLY A 315 7.05 15.22 -9.52
N ALA A 316 6.94 14.47 -8.41
CA ALA A 316 5.69 14.08 -7.78
C ALA A 316 6.00 13.49 -6.39
N THR A 317 5.84 14.29 -5.33
CA THR A 317 6.07 13.84 -3.95
C THR A 317 4.85 13.11 -3.41
N CYS A 318 4.99 11.81 -3.12
CA CYS A 318 3.82 10.93 -2.92
C CYS A 318 3.86 10.08 -1.64
N TRP A 319 5.00 9.64 -1.13
CA TRP A 319 5.05 8.76 0.05
C TRP A 319 5.61 9.46 1.27
N SER A 320 5.16 9.10 2.47
CA SER A 320 5.63 9.68 3.72
C SER A 320 5.80 8.66 4.85
N SER A 321 6.76 8.93 5.73
CA SER A 321 6.95 8.25 7.01
C SER A 321 7.52 9.23 8.04
N PHE A 322 7.57 8.83 9.31
CA PHE A 322 8.08 9.65 10.42
C PHE A 322 9.20 8.93 11.17
N SER A 323 10.24 9.67 11.54
CA SER A 323 11.30 9.18 12.43
C SER A 323 11.16 9.84 13.79
N SER A 324 10.93 9.01 14.82
CA SER A 324 10.98 9.47 16.21
C SER A 324 12.38 9.91 16.63
N LYS A 325 13.42 9.35 15.99
CA LYS A 325 14.82 9.68 16.27
C LYS A 325 15.20 11.09 15.83
N THR A 326 14.71 11.53 14.67
CA THR A 326 14.96 12.90 14.17
C THR A 326 13.83 13.86 14.51
N GLY A 327 12.64 13.37 14.85
CA GLY A 327 11.45 14.19 15.05
C GLY A 327 10.91 14.78 13.74
N ASN A 328 11.30 14.21 12.60
CA ASN A 328 10.97 14.73 11.27
C ASN A 328 10.26 13.70 10.40
N PHE A 329 9.52 14.21 9.44
CA PHE A 329 8.87 13.45 8.39
C PHE A 329 9.83 13.30 7.21
N TYR A 330 9.73 12.18 6.52
CA TYR A 330 10.49 11.90 5.31
C TYR A 330 9.52 11.63 4.18
N VAL A 331 9.58 12.44 3.14
CA VAL A 331 8.70 12.32 1.97
C VAL A 331 9.52 11.93 0.74
N THR A 332 8.95 11.12 -0.15
CA THR A 332 9.66 10.59 -1.31
C THR A 332 9.01 11.04 -2.61
N ASP A 333 9.86 11.46 -3.56
CA ASP A 333 9.48 11.90 -4.89
C ASP A 333 9.89 10.85 -5.94
N ILE A 334 8.91 10.38 -6.73
CA ILE A 334 9.16 9.38 -7.77
C ILE A 334 9.93 9.97 -8.95
N GLY A 335 9.65 11.23 -9.32
CA GLY A 335 10.20 11.87 -10.50
C GLY A 335 11.66 12.27 -10.32
N THR A 336 12.01 12.88 -9.17
CA THR A 336 13.38 13.30 -8.87
C THR A 336 14.20 12.19 -8.19
N SER A 337 13.54 11.16 -7.67
CA SER A 337 14.17 10.14 -6.82
C SER A 337 14.86 10.74 -5.59
N GLU A 338 14.22 11.74 -4.99
CA GLU A 338 14.68 12.40 -3.76
C GLU A 338 13.85 11.97 -2.55
N VAL A 339 14.53 11.89 -1.40
CA VAL A 339 13.90 11.87 -0.09
C VAL A 339 14.06 13.25 0.53
N THR A 340 12.96 13.93 0.83
CA THR A 340 12.94 15.25 1.48
C THR A 340 12.60 15.08 2.96
N GLU A 341 13.45 15.60 3.83
CA GLU A 341 13.21 15.66 5.28
C GLU A 341 12.48 16.96 5.63
N ILE A 342 11.37 16.83 6.35
CA ILE A 342 10.47 17.92 6.72
C ILE A 342 10.28 17.93 8.23
N ASN A 343 10.55 19.08 8.85
CA ASN A 343 10.16 19.33 10.23
C ASN A 343 8.79 19.98 10.26
N VAL A 344 7.94 19.59 11.21
CA VAL A 344 6.68 20.25 11.50
C VAL A 344 6.74 20.77 12.94
N ASP A 345 6.59 22.09 13.10
CA ASP A 345 6.66 22.72 14.42
C ASP A 345 5.35 22.55 15.24
N ASP A 346 5.35 23.05 16.48
CA ASP A 346 4.17 23.02 17.37
C ASP A 346 2.96 23.83 16.86
N ASN A 347 3.18 24.70 15.88
CA ASN A 347 2.14 25.44 15.18
C ASN A 347 1.71 24.76 13.88
N LEU A 348 2.11 23.50 13.66
CA LEU A 348 1.80 22.71 12.48
C LEU A 348 2.33 23.35 11.19
N LYS A 349 3.41 24.14 11.29
CA LYS A 349 4.06 24.72 10.14
C LYS A 349 5.16 23.78 9.63
N PRO A 350 5.04 23.26 8.40
CA PRO A 350 6.06 22.41 7.81
C PRO A 350 7.21 23.25 7.24
N THR A 351 8.44 22.75 7.37
CA THR A 351 9.66 23.34 6.78
C THR A 351 10.58 22.25 6.27
N ILE A 352 11.21 22.50 5.11
CA ILE A 352 12.23 21.60 4.56
C ILE A 352 13.49 21.70 5.41
N VAL A 353 13.98 20.57 5.91
CA VAL A 353 15.26 20.46 6.60
C VAL A 353 16.38 20.25 5.57
N THR A 354 16.24 19.22 4.74
CA THR A 354 17.20 18.90 3.68
C THR A 354 16.63 17.87 2.70
N GLN A 355 17.36 17.58 1.63
CA GLN A 355 16.99 16.60 0.61
C GLN A 355 18.14 15.64 0.31
N TYR A 356 17.79 14.38 0.07
CA TYR A 356 18.73 13.29 -0.13
C TYR A 356 18.45 12.59 -1.47
N ALA A 357 19.35 12.74 -2.43
CA ALA A 357 19.25 12.05 -3.71
C ALA A 357 19.44 10.53 -3.55
N GLN A 358 18.56 9.72 -4.15
CA GLN A 358 18.60 8.25 -4.09
C GLN A 358 19.15 7.59 -5.37
N GLY A 359 19.54 8.42 -6.34
CA GLY A 359 20.07 7.99 -7.63
C GLY A 359 19.10 8.29 -8.77
N ASN A 360 19.66 8.78 -9.89
CA ASN A 360 18.88 9.23 -11.02
C ASN A 360 18.08 8.08 -11.67
N GLY A 361 16.80 8.35 -11.98
CA GLY A 361 15.92 7.40 -12.67
C GLY A 361 15.58 6.14 -11.87
N THR A 362 15.82 6.11 -10.56
CA THR A 362 15.56 4.93 -9.73
C THR A 362 14.08 4.77 -9.36
N ALA A 363 13.30 5.85 -9.48
CA ALA A 363 11.87 5.93 -9.18
C ALA A 363 11.57 5.42 -7.77
N THR A 364 11.97 6.20 -6.77
CA THR A 364 11.70 5.88 -5.38
C THR A 364 10.22 6.08 -5.08
N ILE A 365 9.60 5.04 -4.54
CA ILE A 365 8.18 5.00 -4.20
C ILE A 365 7.99 4.82 -2.69
N ASP A 366 7.17 3.85 -2.28
CA ASP A 366 6.90 3.50 -0.89
C ASP A 366 8.15 3.49 0.01
N ASN A 367 7.99 4.07 1.19
CA ASN A 367 8.99 4.05 2.24
C ASN A 367 8.37 3.73 3.59
N ASP A 368 9.20 3.22 4.50
CA ASP A 368 8.86 3.07 5.91
C ASP A 368 10.12 3.19 6.78
N ILE A 369 9.95 3.51 8.06
CA ILE A 369 11.03 3.74 9.01
C ILE A 369 10.93 2.74 10.16
N ALA A 370 12.05 2.11 10.51
CA ALA A 370 12.14 1.22 11.65
C ALA A 370 13.13 1.74 12.70
N ALA A 371 12.70 1.73 13.96
CA ALA A 371 13.57 1.92 15.11
C ALA A 371 14.30 0.61 15.45
N VAL A 372 15.63 0.62 15.38
CA VAL A 372 16.50 -0.51 15.73
C VAL A 372 17.47 -0.06 16.81
N GLY A 373 17.21 -0.49 18.05
CA GLY A 373 17.93 0.01 19.22
C GLY A 373 17.72 1.51 19.40
N ASN A 374 18.80 2.29 19.40
CA ASN A 374 18.76 3.75 19.57
C ASN A 374 18.79 4.54 18.24
N ASN A 375 18.65 3.86 17.10
CA ASN A 375 18.77 4.46 15.77
C ASN A 375 17.50 4.16 14.96
N ASP A 376 17.14 5.10 14.08
CA ASP A 376 16.10 4.87 13.07
C ASP A 376 16.75 4.59 11.71
N PHE A 377 16.12 3.72 10.92
CA PHE A 377 16.53 3.39 9.56
C PHE A 377 15.35 3.51 8.61
N MET A 378 15.55 4.20 7.50
CA MET A 378 14.56 4.33 6.44
C MET A 378 14.82 3.32 5.34
N TYR A 379 13.75 2.67 4.87
CA TYR A 379 13.76 1.76 3.74
C TYR A 379 12.91 2.35 2.64
N VAL A 380 13.50 2.54 1.45
CA VAL A 380 12.84 3.17 0.31
C VAL A 380 12.87 2.20 -0.87
N LEU A 381 11.69 1.86 -1.39
CA LEU A 381 11.56 1.01 -2.56
C LEU A 381 11.89 1.84 -3.81
N ALA A 382 13.02 1.54 -4.46
CA ALA A 382 13.41 2.09 -5.75
C ALA A 382 12.91 1.15 -6.86
N ALA A 383 11.63 1.27 -7.20
CA ALA A 383 10.91 0.29 -8.00
C ALA A 383 11.50 0.13 -9.41
N ASN A 384 11.83 1.24 -10.10
CA ASN A 384 12.40 1.17 -11.44
C ASN A 384 13.78 0.48 -11.46
N ALA A 385 14.56 0.70 -10.40
CA ALA A 385 15.85 0.03 -10.22
C ALA A 385 15.73 -1.39 -9.65
N THR A 386 14.53 -1.83 -9.26
CA THR A 386 14.27 -3.10 -8.54
C THR A 386 15.18 -3.28 -7.31
N GLN A 387 15.24 -2.24 -6.49
CA GLN A 387 16.13 -2.16 -5.32
C GLN A 387 15.42 -1.63 -4.09
N VAL A 388 15.99 -1.88 -2.91
CA VAL A 388 15.66 -1.13 -1.68
C VAL A 388 16.86 -0.29 -1.29
N LYS A 389 16.65 1.02 -1.10
CA LYS A 389 17.64 1.94 -0.51
C LYS A 389 17.47 1.95 1.01
N VAL A 390 18.57 1.87 1.74
CA VAL A 390 18.59 1.94 3.20
C VAL A 390 19.35 3.18 3.63
N LEU A 391 18.73 4.01 4.46
CA LEU A 391 19.36 5.17 5.06
C LEU A 391 19.36 5.06 6.59
N SER A 392 20.44 5.46 7.26
CA SER A 392 20.40 5.73 8.71
C SER A 392 19.89 7.13 8.98
N LEU A 393 19.02 7.28 9.97
CA LEU A 393 18.42 8.54 10.40
C LEU A 393 18.86 8.90 11.83
N ASN A 394 20.18 9.05 12.04
CA ASN A 394 20.72 9.17 13.39
C ASN A 394 20.52 10.56 14.02
N ALA A 395 20.35 11.60 13.20
CA ALA A 395 20.10 12.98 13.62
C ALA A 395 19.42 13.80 12.49
N PRO A 396 18.66 14.87 12.83
CA PRO A 396 18.04 15.74 11.85
C PRO A 396 19.02 16.28 10.81
N GLY A 397 18.65 16.22 9.53
CA GLY A 397 19.48 16.72 8.44
C GLY A 397 20.77 15.93 8.22
N LYS A 398 20.93 14.75 8.82
CA LYS A 398 22.13 13.91 8.74
C LYS A 398 21.87 12.48 8.25
N ALA A 399 20.80 12.25 7.49
CA ALA A 399 20.59 10.93 6.89
C ALA A 399 21.78 10.51 6.01
N GLN A 400 22.13 9.23 6.05
CA GLN A 400 23.25 8.67 5.28
C GLN A 400 22.83 7.39 4.59
N ALA A 401 23.19 7.23 3.31
CA ALA A 401 23.00 5.99 2.60
C ALA A 401 23.89 4.88 3.21
N LEU A 402 23.28 3.74 3.52
CA LEU A 402 23.96 2.60 4.14
C LEU A 402 24.03 1.36 3.25
N GLN A 403 23.00 1.16 2.43
CA GLN A 403 22.89 -0.02 1.58
C GLN A 403 21.99 0.27 0.38
N THR A 404 22.32 -0.35 -0.74
CA THR A 404 21.38 -0.62 -1.83
C THR A 404 21.25 -2.14 -1.92
N LEU A 405 20.06 -2.67 -1.64
CA LEU A 405 19.75 -4.09 -1.74
C LEU A 405 19.20 -4.38 -3.14
N ASP A 406 19.80 -5.33 -3.85
CA ASP A 406 19.26 -5.86 -5.11
C ASP A 406 18.09 -6.82 -4.85
N ILE A 407 16.98 -6.63 -5.58
CA ILE A 407 15.82 -7.52 -5.56
C ILE A 407 15.87 -8.47 -6.76
N ALA A 408 16.23 -7.96 -7.95
CA ALA A 408 16.03 -8.67 -9.21
C ALA A 408 16.92 -9.91 -9.36
N GLY A 409 18.19 -9.84 -8.99
CA GLY A 409 19.12 -10.98 -9.08
C GLY A 409 18.64 -12.18 -8.25
N PRO A 410 18.45 -12.01 -6.93
CA PRO A 410 17.90 -13.05 -6.07
C PRO A 410 16.52 -13.56 -6.50
N ALA A 411 15.63 -12.66 -6.96
CA ALA A 411 14.30 -13.04 -7.45
C ALA A 411 14.38 -13.98 -8.65
N LYS A 412 15.19 -13.61 -9.64
CA LYS A 412 15.43 -14.43 -10.82
C LYS A 412 16.02 -15.80 -10.44
N ALA A 413 16.96 -15.84 -9.50
CA ALA A 413 17.56 -17.08 -9.01
C ALA A 413 16.54 -18.01 -8.32
N ALA A 414 15.56 -17.44 -7.62
CA ALA A 414 14.47 -18.19 -6.98
C ALA A 414 13.34 -18.59 -7.96
N GLY A 415 13.33 -18.02 -9.17
CA GLY A 415 12.26 -18.16 -10.15
C GLY A 415 11.05 -17.26 -9.87
N LEU A 416 11.20 -16.23 -9.04
CA LEU A 416 10.16 -15.24 -8.74
C LEU A 416 10.18 -14.15 -9.82
N THR A 417 9.03 -13.88 -10.43
CA THR A 417 8.86 -12.72 -11.32
C THR A 417 8.78 -11.45 -10.49
N VAL A 418 9.62 -10.48 -10.85
CA VAL A 418 9.62 -9.12 -10.31
C VAL A 418 9.80 -8.18 -11.48
N SER A 419 8.94 -7.18 -11.60
CA SER A 419 9.03 -6.12 -12.61
C SER A 419 9.13 -4.75 -11.96
N ALA A 420 9.87 -3.87 -12.63
CA ALA A 420 10.03 -2.47 -12.25
C ALA A 420 8.70 -1.72 -12.16
N ALA A 421 7.72 -2.12 -12.97
CA ALA A 421 6.40 -1.49 -13.02
C ALA A 421 5.50 -1.90 -11.85
N ASN A 422 5.61 -3.15 -11.38
CA ASN A 422 4.63 -3.70 -10.45
C ASN A 422 5.06 -3.64 -8.99
N LEU A 423 6.37 -3.64 -8.67
CA LEU A 423 6.83 -3.57 -7.28
C LEU A 423 6.14 -2.42 -6.51
N GLN A 424 5.54 -2.75 -5.37
CA GLN A 424 4.77 -1.79 -4.59
C GLN A 424 4.86 -2.07 -3.09
N GLY A 425 4.70 -1.02 -2.30
CA GLY A 425 4.53 -1.11 -0.86
C GLY A 425 5.85 -1.17 -0.11
N MET A 426 5.85 -0.65 1.11
CA MET A 426 6.93 -0.83 2.07
C MET A 426 6.32 -0.76 3.46
N THR A 427 6.60 -1.76 4.28
CA THR A 427 6.25 -1.74 5.71
C THR A 427 7.28 -2.55 6.48
N THR A 428 7.55 -2.12 7.70
CA THR A 428 8.54 -2.72 8.60
C THR A 428 7.85 -3.32 9.82
N PHE A 429 8.48 -4.34 10.38
CA PHE A 429 8.13 -4.97 11.65
C PHE A 429 9.41 -5.10 12.47
N ILE A 430 9.36 -4.66 13.72
CA ILE A 430 10.45 -4.83 14.69
C ILE A 430 9.96 -5.74 15.80
N LYS A 431 10.80 -6.72 16.16
CA LYS A 431 10.55 -7.64 17.27
C LYS A 431 10.48 -6.84 18.57
N LYS A 432 9.55 -7.23 19.44
CA LYS A 432 9.47 -6.69 20.80
C LYS A 432 10.49 -7.32 21.71
#